data_AF-A0A969ZZH9-F1
#
_entry.id   AF-A0A969ZZH9-F1
#
_cell.length_a   1.000
_cell.length_b   1.000
_cell.length_c   1.000
_cell.angle_alpha   90.00
_cell.angle_beta   90.00
_cell.angle_gamma   90.00
#
_symmetry.space_group_name_H-M   'P 1'
#
loop_
_entity.id
_entity.type
_entity.pdbx_description
1 polymer ?
#
loop_
_entity_poly.entity_id
_entity_poly.type
_entity_poly.pdbx_seq_one_letter_code
_entity_poly.pdbx_strand_id
1 'polypeptide(L)' 'MPIIVPKGLPAYDILRDENVFVMHHLRAETQDIRPLEIAIVNLMPTKEVTETQLIRLLANTPLQVNVKLLTMDSHES' A
#
# COMPACT_ATOMS: atom_id res chain seq x y z
N MET A 1 -5.49 -6.14 -2.63
CA MET A 1 -6.03 -6.48 -1.29
C MET A 1 -6.74 -7.81 -1.44
N PRO A 2 -6.57 -8.78 -0.54
CA PRO A 2 -7.25 -10.05 -0.68
C PRO A 2 -8.77 -9.84 -0.59
N ILE A 3 -9.51 -10.50 -1.47
CA ILE A 3 -10.98 -10.48 -1.44
C ILE A 3 -11.42 -11.42 -0.32
N ILE A 4 -12.26 -10.92 0.60
CA ILE A 4 -12.82 -11.71 1.68
C ILE A 4 -13.97 -12.54 1.11
N VAL A 5 -13.78 -13.85 0.99
CA VAL A 5 -14.79 -14.77 0.44
C VAL A 5 -15.16 -15.81 1.50
N PRO A 6 -16.46 -16.03 1.78
CA PRO A 6 -16.91 -17.10 2.66
C PRO A 6 -16.45 -18.47 2.15
N LYS A 7 -15.94 -19.31 3.05
CA LYS A 7 -15.40 -20.65 2.74
C LYS A 7 -16.40 -21.61 2.08
N GLY A 8 -17.70 -21.31 2.17
CA GLY A 8 -18.78 -22.10 1.58
C GLY A 8 -19.16 -21.70 0.15
N LEU A 9 -18.54 -20.67 -0.45
CA LEU A 9 -18.80 -20.32 -1.84
C LEU A 9 -17.99 -21.22 -2.79
N PRO A 10 -18.59 -21.82 -3.83
CA PRO A 10 -17.85 -22.54 -4.88
C PRO A 10 -16.79 -21.69 -5.58
N ALA A 11 -16.98 -20.37 -5.57
CA ALA A 11 -16.02 -19.40 -6.10
C ALA A 11 -14.69 -19.37 -5.31
N TYR A 12 -14.65 -19.87 -4.07
CA TYR A 12 -13.42 -19.89 -3.27
C TYR A 12 -12.34 -20.77 -3.91
N ASP A 13 -12.70 -21.97 -4.37
CA ASP A 13 -11.76 -22.90 -4.98
C ASP A 13 -11.34 -22.43 -6.38
N ILE A 14 -12.28 -21.91 -7.17
CA ILE A 14 -12.03 -21.37 -8.52
C ILE A 14 -11.04 -20.19 -8.45
N LEU A 15 -11.30 -19.21 -7.59
CA LEU A 15 -10.45 -18.02 -7.45
C LEU A 15 -9.06 -18.37 -6.91
N ARG A 16 -8.97 -19.37 -6.02
CA ARG A 16 -7.70 -19.87 -5.51
C ARG A 16 -6.86 -20.51 -6.60
N ASP A 17 -7.47 -21.28 -7.50
CA ASP A 17 -6.80 -21.91 -8.64
C ASP A 17 -6.35 -20.88 -9.69
N GLU A 18 -7.04 -19.74 -9.78
CA GLU A 18 -6.71 -18.61 -10.67
C GLU A 18 -5.58 -17.68 -10.12
N ASN A 19 -4.89 -18.07 -9.04
CA ASN A 19 -3.93 -17.22 -8.31
C ASN A 19 -4.53 -15.92 -7.74
N VAL A 20 -5.86 -15.83 -7.62
CA VAL A 20 -6.51 -14.71 -6.95
C VAL A 20 -6.43 -14.95 -5.44
N PHE A 21 -5.77 -14.04 -4.73
CA PHE A 21 -5.63 -14.12 -3.28
C PHE A 21 -7.00 -13.95 -2.59
N VAL A 22 -7.66 -15.06 -2.28
CA VAL A 22 -8.87 -15.13 -1.44
C VAL A 22 -8.50 -15.37 0.02
N MET A 23 -9.06 -14.55 0.92
CA MET A 23 -8.79 -14.62 2.35
C MET A 23 -10.07 -14.95 3.14
N HIS A 24 -9.90 -15.74 4.20
CA HIS A 24 -10.97 -16.10 5.12
C HIS A 24 -11.22 -14.98 6.14
N HIS A 25 -12.48 -14.72 6.51
CA HIS A 25 -12.87 -13.63 7.41
C HIS A 25 -12.08 -13.59 8.74
N LEU A 26 -11.95 -14.73 9.43
CA LEU A 26 -11.15 -14.85 10.66
C LEU A 26 -9.69 -14.41 10.48
N ARG A 27 -9.11 -14.66 9.29
CA ARG A 27 -7.72 -14.30 9.00
C ARG A 27 -7.58 -12.81 8.70
N ALA A 28 -8.62 -12.20 8.10
CA ALA A 28 -8.69 -10.76 7.83
C ALA A 28 -8.76 -9.95 9.13
N GLU A 29 -9.54 -10.39 10.12
CA GLU A 29 -9.64 -9.73 11.42
C GLU A 29 -8.36 -9.82 12.26
N THR A 30 -7.60 -10.91 12.12
CA THR A 30 -6.31 -11.09 12.81
C THR A 30 -5.13 -10.44 12.08
N GLN A 31 -5.33 -9.83 10.91
CA GLN A 31 -4.22 -9.15 10.25
C GLN A 31 -3.86 -7.88 11.00
N ASP A 32 -2.78 -7.95 11.76
CA ASP A 32 -2.07 -6.78 12.26
C ASP A 32 -1.26 -6.19 11.09
N ILE A 33 -1.96 -5.54 10.15
CA ILE A 33 -1.33 -4.90 8.99
C ILE A 33 -0.51 -3.72 9.52
N ARG A 34 0.76 -3.96 9.78
CA ARG A 34 1.70 -2.90 10.14
C ARG A 34 1.82 -1.91 8.98
N PRO A 35 1.57 -0.61 9.22
CA PRO A 35 1.82 0.41 8.21
C PRO A 35 3.28 0.38 7.77
N LEU A 36 3.53 0.55 6.48
CA LEU A 36 4.87 0.75 5.96
C LEU A 36 5.29 2.20 6.23
N GLU A 37 6.36 2.40 6.99
CA GLU A 37 6.95 3.71 7.22
C GLU A 37 7.95 4.02 6.09
N ILE A 38 7.67 5.03 5.27
CA ILE A 38 8.51 5.45 4.14
C ILE A 38 8.95 6.89 4.34
N ALA A 39 10.27 7.11 4.36
CA ALA A 39 10.85 8.46 4.34
C ALA A 39 11.29 8.83 2.92
N ILE A 40 10.92 10.02 2.45
CA ILE A 40 11.28 10.53 1.13
C ILE A 40 12.07 11.82 1.30
N VAL A 41 13.31 11.82 0.82
CA VAL A 41 14.09 13.06 0.67
C VAL A 41 13.86 13.59 -0.74
N ASN A 42 13.14 14.70 -0.85
CA ASN A 42 12.88 15.33 -2.14
C ASN A 42 13.92 16.44 -2.41
N LEU A 43 14.78 16.24 -3.39
CA LEU A 43 15.80 17.20 -3.84
C LEU A 43 15.42 17.91 -5.14
N MET A 44 14.20 17.68 -5.66
CA MET A 44 13.76 18.32 -6.89
C MET A 44 13.48 19.81 -6.65
N PRO A 45 13.77 20.70 -7.62
CA PRO A 45 13.43 22.12 -7.52
C PRO A 45 11.91 22.34 -7.47
N THR A 46 11.13 21.46 -8.12
CA THR A 46 9.66 21.49 -8.10
C THR A 46 9.08 20.57 -7.03
N LYS A 47 9.15 20.97 -5.75
CA LYS A 47 8.78 20.09 -4.62
C LYS A 47 7.37 19.52 -4.69
N GLU A 48 6.37 20.38 -4.84
CA GLU A 48 4.94 20.00 -4.82
C GLU A 48 4.57 19.01 -5.94
N VAL A 49 5.10 19.25 -7.15
CA VAL A 49 4.83 18.40 -8.31
C VAL A 49 5.42 17.00 -8.10
N THR A 50 6.67 16.93 -7.64
CA THR A 50 7.35 15.66 -7.39
C THR A 50 6.72 14.89 -6.24
N GLU A 51 6.34 15.57 -5.15
CA GLU A 51 5.64 14.94 -4.02
C GLU A 51 4.30 14.36 -4.45
N THR A 52 3.52 15.11 -5.24
CA THR A 52 2.24 14.64 -5.77
C THR A 52 2.42 13.40 -6.66
N GLN A 53 3.45 13.40 -7.51
CA GLN A 53 3.76 12.26 -8.38
C GLN A 53 4.16 11.01 -7.57
N LEU A 54 5.03 11.17 -6.56
CA LEU A 54 5.50 10.09 -5.71
C LEU A 54 4.38 9.51 -4.86
N ILE A 55 3.56 10.36 -4.22
CA ILE A 55 2.43 9.92 -3.41
C ILE A 55 1.40 9.20 -4.28
N ARG A 56 1.15 9.65 -5.51
CA ARG A 56 0.22 8.98 -6.43
C ARG A 56 0.65 7.55 -6.77
N LEU A 57 1.95 7.31 -6.94
CA LEU A 57 2.49 5.97 -7.17
C LEU A 57 2.39 5.09 -5.92
N LEU A 58 2.69 5.66 -4.75
CA LEU A 58 2.60 4.95 -3.48
C LEU A 58 1.15 4.64 -3.06
N ALA A 59 0.18 5.45 -3.49
CA ALA A 59 -1.24 5.25 -3.20
C ALA A 59 -1.87 4.07 -3.96
N ASN A 60 -1.20 3.52 -4.98
CA ASN A 60 -1.74 2.42 -5.79
C ASN A 60 -1.45 1.03 -5.18
N THR A 61 -1.35 0.95 -3.85
CA THR A 61 -1.11 -0.29 -3.11
C THR A 61 -2.22 -0.52 -2.08
N PRO A 62 -2.63 -1.78 -1.87
CA PRO A 62 -3.59 -2.12 -0.82
C PRO A 62 -2.99 -2.07 0.60
N LEU A 63 -1.70 -1.77 0.74
CA LEU A 63 -1.02 -1.65 2.03
C LEU A 63 -1.16 -0.23 2.58
N GLN A 64 -1.29 -0.11 3.90
CA GLN A 64 -1.23 1.19 4.56
C GLN A 64 0.22 1.70 4.54
N VAL A 65 0.44 2.91 4.04
CA VAL A 65 1.76 3.55 3.92
C VAL A 65 1.74 4.89 4.65
N ASN A 66 2.67 5.07 5.59
CA ASN A 66 2.94 6.34 6.26
C ASN A 66 4.15 6.99 5.58
N VAL A 67 3.94 8.15 4.96
CA VAL A 67 4.99 8.88 4.24
C VAL A 67 5.49 10.05 5.09
N LYS A 68 6.81 10.13 5.28
CA LYS A 68 7.49 11.25 5.92
C LYS A 68 8.38 11.96 4.91
N LEU A 69 8.04 13.20 4.58
CA LEU A 69 8.85 14.05 3.72
C LEU A 69 10.00 14.64 4.53
N LEU A 70 11.22 14.51 4.00
CA LEU A 70 12.45 14.99 4.59
C LEU A 70 13.07 16.05 3.65
N THR A 71 13.64 17.10 4.25
CA THR A 71 14.42 18.13 3.56
C THR A 71 15.84 18.12 4.14
N MET A 72 16.83 18.35 3.27
CA MET A 72 18.22 18.49 3.69
C MET A 72 18.46 19.92 4.19
N ASP A 73 19.13 20.04 5.33
CA ASP A 73 19.39 21.33 6.00
C ASP A 73 20.29 22.26 5.15
N SER A 74 21.15 21.68 4.32
CA SER A 74 22.09 22.40 3.45
C SER A 74 21.63 22.56 2.00
N HIS A 75 20.43 22.08 1.64
CA HIS A 75 19.97 22.08 0.25
C HIS A 75 18.90 23.16 0.01
N GLU A 76 19.30 24.25 -0.64
CA GLU A 76 18.36 25.19 -1.23
C GLU A 76 17.86 24.62 -2.56
N SER A 77 16.53 24.64 -2.73
CA SER A 77 15.80 23.95 -3.81
C SER A 77 15.28 24.97 -4.81
#